data_AF-A0A5C9D4F4-F1
#
_entry.id   AF-A0A5C9D4F4-F1
#
_cell.length_a   1.000
_cell.length_b   1.000
_cell.length_c   1.000
_cell.angle_alpha   90.00
_cell.angle_beta   90.00
_cell.angle_gamma   90.00
#
_symmetry.space_group_name_H-M   'P 1'
#
loop_
_entity.id
_entity.type
_entity.pdbx_description
1 polymer ?
#
loop_
_entity_poly.entity_id
_entity_poly.type
_entity_poly.pdbx_seq_one_letter_code
_entity_poly.pdbx_strand_id
1 'polypeptide(L)'
;MKFERRFTTPESGPYHGIEWEERRSEIRNPNGKMVFQMDAVIVPSSWSQIATDIIAQKYFRKAGVSPDKAQAWKSFVPKSNAQGAKDRLEINAEYDARQVFHRLAFTWLLWGKEAGYFDSREDE
;
A
#
# COMPACT_ATOMS: atom_id res chain seq x y z
N MET A 1 -13.51 -3.99 -21.76
CA MET A 1 -13.17 -5.27 -21.10
C MET A 1 -14.00 -5.43 -19.84
N LYS A 2 -14.74 -6.55 -19.72
CA LYS A 2 -15.51 -6.91 -18.52
C LYS A 2 -14.61 -7.62 -17.51
N PHE A 3 -14.65 -7.22 -16.25
CA PHE A 3 -13.86 -7.86 -15.18
C PHE A 3 -14.74 -8.70 -14.25
N GLU A 4 -14.47 -10.00 -14.18
CA GLU A 4 -15.09 -10.88 -13.19
C GLU A 4 -14.29 -10.86 -11.89
N ARG A 5 -14.90 -10.40 -10.79
CA ARG A 5 -14.27 -10.36 -9.47
C ARG A 5 -14.25 -11.77 -8.87
N ARG A 6 -13.05 -12.27 -8.55
CA ARG A 6 -12.86 -13.63 -7.97
C ARG A 6 -12.54 -13.63 -6.48
N PHE A 7 -11.81 -12.62 -6.01
CA PHE A 7 -11.29 -12.55 -4.63
C PHE A 7 -11.85 -11.36 -3.84
N THR A 8 -12.69 -10.54 -4.46
CA THR A 8 -13.22 -9.31 -3.87
C THR A 8 -14.71 -9.19 -4.19
N THR A 9 -15.44 -8.49 -3.33
CA THR A 9 -16.79 -8.00 -3.62
C THR A 9 -16.76 -6.48 -3.69
N PRO A 10 -17.72 -5.84 -4.39
CA PRO A 10 -17.84 -4.38 -4.39
C PRO A 10 -17.85 -3.78 -2.97
N GLU A 11 -18.49 -4.45 -2.02
CA GLU A 11 -18.65 -3.99 -0.64
C GLU A 11 -17.40 -4.23 0.22
N SER A 12 -16.70 -5.33 -0.01
CA SER A 12 -15.56 -5.74 0.82
C SER A 12 -14.23 -5.07 0.41
N GLY A 13 -14.11 -4.63 -0.84
CA GLY A 13 -12.89 -4.02 -1.36
C GLY A 13 -11.69 -4.99 -1.48
N PRO A 14 -10.53 -4.49 -1.93
CA PRO A 14 -9.35 -5.31 -2.28
C PRO A 14 -8.56 -5.86 -1.09
N TYR A 15 -8.80 -5.34 0.12
CA TYR A 15 -8.05 -5.72 1.33
C TYR A 15 -8.86 -6.55 2.30
N HIS A 16 -10.05 -6.99 1.90
CA HIS A 16 -10.87 -7.87 2.73
C HIS A 16 -10.12 -9.16 3.08
N GLY A 17 -10.23 -9.59 4.34
CA GLY A 17 -9.59 -10.81 4.84
C GLY A 17 -8.06 -10.71 5.02
N ILE A 18 -7.44 -9.57 4.70
CA ILE A 18 -6.02 -9.35 4.99
C ILE A 18 -5.89 -8.78 6.40
N GLU A 19 -5.20 -9.51 7.26
CA GLU A 19 -4.75 -9.01 8.56
C GLU A 19 -3.50 -8.16 8.38
N TRP A 20 -3.48 -7.01 9.07
CA TRP A 20 -2.39 -6.02 8.99
C TRP A 20 -1.75 -5.87 10.35
N GLU A 21 -0.43 -5.69 10.37
CA GLU A 21 0.31 -5.44 11.59
C GLU A 21 1.43 -4.41 11.42
N GLU A 22 1.80 -3.81 12.56
CA GLU A 22 2.88 -2.84 12.67
C GLU A 22 4.19 -3.58 12.94
N ARG A 23 5.19 -3.39 12.07
CA ARG A 23 6.54 -3.95 12.23
C ARG A 23 7.61 -2.88 12.19
N ARG A 24 8.83 -3.26 12.60
CA ARG A 24 10.05 -2.47 12.44
C ARG A 24 10.90 -3.10 11.34
N SER A 25 11.33 -2.31 10.36
CA SER A 25 12.31 -2.73 9.38
C SER A 25 13.70 -2.28 9.82
N GLU A 26 14.65 -3.21 9.87
CA GLU A 26 16.03 -2.93 10.26
C GLU A 26 16.98 -3.81 9.44
N ILE A 27 17.80 -3.17 8.61
CA ILE A 27 18.79 -3.85 7.77
C ILE A 27 20.17 -3.51 8.29
N ARG A 28 20.97 -4.54 8.60
CA ARG A 28 22.36 -4.42 9.06
C ARG A 28 23.32 -5.07 8.08
N ASN A 29 24.54 -4.54 8.03
CA ASN A 29 25.67 -5.19 7.38
C ASN A 29 26.17 -6.39 8.22
N PRO A 30 26.98 -7.30 7.66
CA PRO A 30 27.55 -8.43 8.39
C PRO A 30 28.37 -8.03 9.63
N ASN A 31 28.92 -6.82 9.66
CA ASN A 31 29.62 -6.25 10.82
C ASN A 31 28.69 -5.65 11.89
N GLY A 32 27.37 -5.82 11.77
CA GLY A 32 26.36 -5.33 12.70
C GLY A 32 25.97 -3.85 12.52
N LYS A 33 26.63 -3.10 11.61
CA LYS A 33 26.31 -1.69 11.36
C LYS A 33 24.94 -1.56 10.69
N MET A 34 24.09 -0.68 11.23
CA MET A 34 22.77 -0.38 10.64
C MET A 34 22.95 0.36 9.30
N VAL A 35 22.26 -0.14 8.28
CA VAL A 35 22.26 0.36 6.89
C VAL A 35 20.95 1.07 6.59
N PHE A 36 19.85 0.58 7.15
CA PHE A 36 18.53 1.14 6.99
C PHE A 36 17.68 0.79 8.21
N GLN A 37 16.84 1.73 8.61
CA GLN A 37 15.84 1.52 9.65
C GLN A 37 14.57 2.29 9.29
N MET A 38 13.42 1.67 9.53
CA MET A 38 12.12 2.31 9.45
C MET A 38 11.17 1.69 10.46
N ASP A 39 10.66 2.53 11.35
CA ASP A 39 9.78 2.09 12.44
C ASP A 39 8.30 2.25 12.07
N ALA A 40 7.48 1.37 12.61
CA ALA A 40 6.02 1.34 12.46
C ALA A 40 5.55 1.24 11.01
N VAL A 41 6.15 0.31 10.25
CA VAL A 41 5.66 -0.02 8.91
C VAL A 41 4.44 -0.94 9.01
N ILE A 42 3.38 -0.63 8.25
CA ILE A 42 2.15 -1.42 8.22
C ILE A 42 2.21 -2.37 7.03
N VAL A 43 2.19 -3.67 7.31
CA VAL A 43 2.30 -4.75 6.31
C VAL A 43 1.32 -5.88 6.63
N PRO A 44 1.01 -6.77 5.66
CA PRO A 44 0.25 -7.98 5.94
C PRO A 44 0.92 -8.85 7.00
N SER A 45 0.16 -9.36 7.97
CA SER A 45 0.68 -10.22 9.05
C SER A 45 1.33 -11.51 8.53
N SER A 46 0.85 -12.01 7.38
CA SER A 46 1.38 -13.20 6.72
C SER A 46 2.76 -13.03 6.09
N TRP A 47 3.28 -11.81 5.98
CA TRP A 47 4.57 -11.57 5.35
C TRP A 47 5.74 -11.98 6.25
N SER A 48 6.88 -12.30 5.66
CA SER A 48 8.12 -12.47 6.42
C SER A 48 8.75 -11.12 6.78
N GLN A 49 9.70 -11.11 7.73
CA GLN A 49 10.50 -9.92 8.01
C GLN A 49 11.28 -9.47 6.76
N ILE A 50 11.80 -10.41 5.97
CA ILE A 50 12.50 -10.10 4.71
C ILE A 50 11.59 -9.34 3.74
N ALA A 51 10.32 -9.76 3.58
CA ALA A 51 9.37 -9.04 2.74
C ALA A 51 9.06 -7.63 3.27
N THR A 52 8.98 -7.50 4.60
CA THR A 52 8.82 -6.21 5.30
C THR A 52 10.00 -5.27 5.01
N ASP A 53 11.22 -5.80 5.07
CA ASP A 53 12.44 -5.03 4.80
C ASP A 53 12.56 -4.61 3.34
N ILE A 54 12.20 -5.50 2.41
CA ILE A 54 12.21 -5.20 0.98
C ILE A 54 11.24 -4.06 0.66
N ILE A 55 9.99 -4.13 1.14
CA ILE A 55 9.00 -3.08 0.83
C ILE A 55 9.43 -1.72 1.41
N ALA A 56 9.89 -1.71 2.66
CA ALA A 56 10.29 -0.50 3.35
C ALA A 56 11.53 0.14 2.73
N GLN A 57 12.53 -0.65 2.33
CA GLN A 57 13.77 -0.11 1.76
C GLN A 57 13.61 0.31 0.30
N LYS A 58 12.90 -0.48 -0.52
CA LYS A 58 12.91 -0.36 -1.99
C LYS A 58 11.70 0.39 -2.55
N TYR A 59 10.53 0.26 -1.93
CA TYR A 59 9.27 0.67 -2.55
C TYR A 59 8.60 1.86 -1.85
N PHE A 60 8.78 2.00 -0.54
CA PHE A 60 8.30 3.17 0.18
C PHE A 60 9.02 4.43 -0.30
N ARG A 61 8.24 5.39 -0.76
CA ARG A 61 8.75 6.73 -1.03
C ARG A 61 9.17 7.38 0.28
N LYS A 62 10.34 8.00 0.30
CA LYS A 62 10.91 8.66 1.50
C LYS A 62 10.64 10.17 1.55
N ALA A 63 10.28 10.77 0.41
CA ALA A 63 9.94 12.18 0.27
C ALA A 63 9.14 12.41 -1.03
N GLY A 64 8.52 13.58 -1.17
CA GLY A 64 7.87 14.04 -2.41
C GLY A 64 6.47 13.48 -2.69
N VAL A 65 5.82 12.81 -1.73
CA VAL A 65 4.40 12.42 -1.87
C VAL A 65 3.52 13.58 -1.40
N SER A 66 2.74 14.17 -2.30
CA SER A 66 1.77 15.21 -1.90
C SER A 66 0.74 14.63 -0.91
N PRO A 67 0.25 15.42 0.06
CA PRO A 67 -0.69 14.94 1.07
C PRO A 67 -1.91 14.22 0.48
N ASP A 68 -2.51 14.78 -0.57
CA ASP A 68 -3.66 14.18 -1.25
C ASP A 68 -3.35 12.78 -1.81
N LYS A 69 -2.16 12.61 -2.42
CA LYS A 69 -1.73 11.33 -2.97
C LYS A 69 -1.36 10.32 -1.87
N ALA A 70 -0.82 10.81 -0.75
CA ALA A 70 -0.48 9.97 0.40
C ALA A 70 -1.72 9.38 1.08
N GLN A 71 -2.89 10.03 0.94
CA GLN A 71 -4.16 9.63 1.54
C GLN A 71 -5.17 9.04 0.56
N ALA A 72 -4.97 9.22 -0.76
CA ALA A 72 -5.91 8.76 -1.79
C ALA A 72 -6.32 7.28 -1.67
N TRP A 73 -5.42 6.44 -1.15
CA TRP A 73 -5.67 5.03 -0.90
C TRP A 73 -6.78 4.78 0.13
N LYS A 74 -6.97 5.65 1.13
CA LYS A 74 -7.95 5.48 2.21
C LYS A 74 -9.39 5.37 1.69
N SER A 75 -9.70 6.03 0.58
CA SER A 75 -11.04 5.96 -0.06
C SER A 75 -11.40 4.56 -0.57
N PHE A 76 -10.41 3.70 -0.76
CA PHE A 76 -10.58 2.34 -1.29
C PHE A 76 -10.45 1.26 -0.22
N VAL A 77 -10.22 1.66 1.03
CA VAL A 77 -10.09 0.75 2.17
C VAL A 77 -11.38 0.81 2.97
N PRO A 78 -12.06 -0.34 3.20
CA PRO A 78 -13.19 -0.37 4.11
C PRO A 78 -12.80 0.22 5.46
N LYS A 79 -13.71 0.98 6.10
CA LYS A 79 -13.42 1.66 7.37
C LYS A 79 -12.89 0.72 8.45
N SER A 80 -13.31 -0.56 8.45
CA SER A 80 -12.80 -1.61 9.33
C SER A 80 -11.29 -1.86 9.20
N ASN A 81 -10.74 -1.65 8.01
CA ASN A 81 -9.35 -1.93 7.68
C ASN A 81 -8.48 -0.67 7.71
N ALA A 82 -9.08 0.51 7.80
CA ALA A 82 -8.33 1.77 7.97
C ALA A 82 -7.69 1.90 9.36
N GLN A 83 -8.09 1.06 10.32
CA GLN A 83 -7.53 1.02 11.67
C GLN A 83 -6.07 0.52 11.65
N GLY A 84 -5.15 1.29 12.23
CA GLY A 84 -3.73 0.93 12.35
C GLY A 84 -2.78 1.75 11.48
N ALA A 85 -3.27 2.38 10.41
CA ALA A 85 -2.53 3.48 9.78
C ALA A 85 -2.62 4.69 10.72
N LYS A 86 -1.71 4.78 11.71
CA LYS A 86 -1.56 5.99 12.52
C LYS A 86 -1.47 7.18 11.54
N ASP A 87 -2.24 8.24 11.81
CA ASP A 87 -2.15 9.50 11.09
C ASP A 87 -0.77 10.13 11.38
N ARG A 88 0.29 9.56 10.78
CA ARG A 88 1.57 10.22 10.62
C ARG A 88 1.36 11.27 9.55
N LEU A 89 0.69 12.34 9.97
CA LEU A 89 0.48 13.59 9.23
C LEU A 89 1.81 14.28 8.90
N GLU A 90 2.90 13.82 9.52
CA GLU A 90 4.24 14.31 9.25
C GLU A 90 4.92 13.52 8.12
N ILE A 91 5.04 14.23 7.00
CA ILE A 91 6.16 14.20 6.05
C ILE A 91 6.08 13.11 4.97
N ASN A 92 5.58 13.49 3.78
CA ASN A 92 6.07 13.17 2.43
C ASN A 92 6.50 11.72 2.08
N ALA A 93 6.21 10.73 2.91
CA ALA A 93 6.73 9.37 2.84
C ALA A 93 5.63 8.33 3.04
N GLU A 94 5.90 7.11 2.57
CA GLU A 94 5.00 5.96 2.69
C GLU A 94 5.46 5.08 3.87
N TYR A 95 4.51 4.62 4.68
CA TYR A 95 4.75 3.69 5.81
C TYR A 95 3.83 2.46 5.75
N ASP A 96 2.87 2.45 4.83
CA ASP A 96 1.85 1.44 4.73
C ASP A 96 1.93 0.77 3.34
N ALA A 97 2.04 -0.55 3.31
CA ALA A 97 2.11 -1.31 2.06
C ALA A 97 0.92 -1.03 1.13
N ARG A 98 -0.25 -0.67 1.68
CA ARG A 98 -1.44 -0.29 0.90
C ARG A 98 -1.21 0.96 0.06
N GLN A 99 -0.38 1.90 0.51
CA GLN A 99 0.00 3.06 -0.29
C GLN A 99 0.71 2.65 -1.57
N VAL A 100 1.64 1.68 -1.49
CA VAL A 100 2.35 1.16 -2.66
C VAL A 100 1.39 0.40 -3.57
N PHE A 101 0.57 -0.49 -3.02
CA PHE A 101 -0.37 -1.30 -3.79
C PHE A 101 -1.35 -0.42 -4.56
N HIS A 102 -1.96 0.56 -3.89
CA HIS A 102 -2.89 1.48 -4.54
C HIS A 102 -2.21 2.36 -5.57
N ARG A 103 -0.99 2.82 -5.32
CA ARG A 103 -0.27 3.62 -6.30
C ARG A 103 -0.03 2.87 -7.61
N LEU A 104 0.34 1.58 -7.53
CA LEU A 104 0.53 0.74 -8.71
C LEU A 104 -0.80 0.50 -9.42
N ALA A 105 -1.82 0.04 -8.69
CA ALA A 105 -3.14 -0.24 -9.24
C ALA A 105 -3.78 1.00 -9.88
N PHE A 106 -3.70 2.16 -9.21
CA PHE A 106 -4.24 3.43 -9.71
C PHE A 106 -3.52 3.91 -10.98
N THR A 107 -2.21 3.69 -11.10
CA THR A 107 -1.47 4.04 -12.32
C THR A 107 -1.98 3.23 -13.51
N TRP A 108 -2.16 1.92 -13.33
CA TRP A 108 -2.73 1.06 -14.39
C TRP A 108 -4.18 1.41 -14.72
N LEU A 109 -4.97 1.75 -13.70
CA LEU A 109 -6.33 2.24 -13.88
C LEU A 109 -6.36 3.47 -14.79
N LEU A 110 -5.52 4.48 -14.51
CA LEU A 110 -5.47 5.70 -15.32
C LEU A 110 -5.11 5.41 -16.78
N TRP A 111 -4.09 4.58 -17.03
CA TRP A 111 -3.73 4.18 -18.39
C TRP A 111 -4.85 3.40 -19.08
N GLY A 112 -5.53 2.50 -18.37
CA GLY A 112 -6.67 1.77 -18.90
C GLY A 112 -7.83 2.69 -19.29
N LYS A 113 -8.09 3.75 -18.51
CA LYS A 113 -9.11 4.76 -18.84
C LYS A 113 -8.73 5.55 -20.08
N GLU A 114 -7.49 6.02 -20.13
CA GLU A 114 -6.97 6.78 -21.29
C GLU A 114 -7.00 5.95 -22.58
N ALA A 115 -6.73 4.65 -22.48
CA ALA A 115 -6.78 3.71 -23.60
C ALA A 115 -8.19 3.15 -23.91
N GLY A 116 -9.22 3.51 -23.15
CA GLY A 116 -10.59 3.04 -23.36
C GLY A 116 -10.80 1.55 -23.09
N TYR A 117 -10.08 0.96 -22.15
CA TYR A 117 -10.12 -0.49 -21.87
C TYR A 117 -11.33 -0.94 -21.06
N PHE A 118 -11.97 -0.05 -20.30
CA PHE A 118 -13.10 -0.37 -19.43
C PHE A 118 -14.43 -0.23 -20.17
N ASP A 119 -15.33 -1.20 -20.01
CA ASP A 119 -16.66 -1.15 -20.65
C ASP A 119 -17.66 -0.29 -19.87
N SER A 120 -17.42 -0.11 -18.56
CA SER A 120 -18.29 0.63 -17.64
C SER A 120 -17.48 1.27 -16.50
N ARG A 121 -18.12 2.14 -15.72
CA ARG A 121 -17.50 2.75 -14.53
C ARG A 121 -17.27 1.72 -13.42
N GLU A 122 -18.04 0.65 -13.41
CA GLU A 122 -17.94 -0.47 -12.47
C GLU A 122 -16.75 -1.39 -12.77
N ASP A 123 -16.20 -1.30 -14.00
CA ASP A 123 -14.99 -2.01 -14.44
C ASP A 123 -13.70 -1.23 -14.10
N GLU A 124 -13.81 0.07 -13.73
CA GLU A 124 -12.73 0.94 -13.25
C GLU A 124 -12.33 0.65 -11.80
#